data_AF-A0AAN8UCG3-F1
#
_entry.id   AF-A0AAN8UCG3-F1
#
_cell.length_a   1.000
_cell.length_b   1.000
_cell.length_c   1.000
_cell.angle_alpha   90.00
_cell.angle_beta   90.00
_cell.angle_gamma   90.00
#
_symmetry.space_group_name_H-M   'P 1'
#
loop_
_entity.id
_entity.type
_entity.pdbx_description
1 polymer ?
#
loop_
_entity_poly.entity_id
_entity_poly.type
_entity_poly.pdbx_seq_one_letter_code
_entity_poly.pdbx_strand_id
1 'polypeptide(L)' 'MRFQVLYYVHNSVLFDVLLGANNLDDKELKDVMIQEVAERITGKTPKEKREEFRIVSDYTPKGEEEVRRENAWGFE' A
#
# COMPACT_ATOMS: atom_id res chain seq x y z
N MET A 1 6.92 16.84 15.88
CA MET A 1 8.15 17.06 15.11
C MET A 1 8.42 15.78 14.32
N ARG A 2 8.00 15.73 13.06
CA ARG A 2 8.10 14.52 12.21
C ARG A 2 9.48 14.57 11.56
N PHE A 3 10.40 13.72 12.00
CA PHE A 3 11.71 13.58 11.38
C PHE A 3 11.54 12.93 10.01
N GLN A 4 11.28 13.75 8.99
CA GLN A 4 11.23 13.28 7.62
C GLN A 4 12.67 13.26 7.10
N VAL A 5 13.40 12.19 7.43
CA VAL A 5 14.65 11.88 6.75
C VAL A 5 14.26 11.42 5.34
N LEU A 6 14.60 12.25 4.36
CA LEU A 6 14.31 12.10 2.93
C LEU A 6 15.16 10.99 2.29
N TYR A 7 14.96 9.74 2.70
CA TYR A 7 15.36 8.60 1.89
C TYR A 7 14.13 7.76 1.61
N TYR A 8 13.59 7.92 0.39
CA TYR A 8 12.50 7.06 -0.09
C TYR A 8 13.05 5.64 -0.23
N VAL A 9 12.75 4.79 0.76
CA VAL A 9 13.11 3.38 0.72
C VAL A 9 12.31 2.73 -0.42
N HIS A 10 13.00 2.04 -1.33
CA HIS A 10 12.35 1.35 -2.44
C HIS A 10 11.39 0.27 -1.92
N ASN A 11 10.23 0.08 -2.58
CA ASN A 11 9.19 -0.85 -2.13
C ASN A 11 9.72 -2.29 -1.93
N SER A 12 10.72 -2.73 -2.69
CA SER A 12 11.35 -4.05 -2.49
C SER A 12 11.97 -4.20 -1.11
N VAL A 13 12.74 -3.20 -0.66
CA VAL A 13 13.39 -3.23 0.66
C VAL A 13 12.35 -3.13 1.78
N LEU A 14 11.31 -2.30 1.57
CA LEU A 14 10.20 -2.18 2.50
C LEU A 14 9.52 -3.54 2.74
N PHE A 15 9.26 -4.29 1.67
CA PHE A 15 8.63 -5.61 1.76
C PHE A 15 9.54 -6.68 2.34
N ASP A 16 10.82 -6.69 1.99
CA ASP A 16 11.80 -7.63 2.57
C ASP A 16 11.89 -7.45 4.10
N VAL A 17 11.91 -6.20 4.56
CA VAL A 17 11.95 -5.88 6.00
C VAL A 17 10.62 -6.25 6.68
N LEU A 18 9.48 -5.96 6.06
CA LEU A 18 8.17 -6.36 6.59
C LEU A 18 8.04 -7.88 6.72
N LEU A 19 8.50 -8.65 5.72
CA LEU A 19 8.52 -10.11 5.76
C LEU A 19 9.48 -10.64 6.84
N GLY A 20 10.67 -10.04 6.97
CA GLY A 20 11.62 -10.37 8.03
C GLY A 20 11.02 -10.14 9.43
N ALA A 21 10.41 -8.97 9.64
CA ALA A 21 9.74 -8.62 10.88
C ALA A 21 8.59 -9.60 11.21
N ASN A 22 7.82 -10.00 10.20
CA ASN A 22 6.77 -11.00 10.35
C ASN A 22 7.32 -12.39 10.74
N ASN A 23 8.41 -12.82 10.11
CA ASN A 23 9.02 -14.12 10.40
C ASN A 23 9.66 -14.19 11.79
N LEU A 24 10.15 -13.07 12.31
CA LEU A 24 10.70 -12.95 13.66
C LEU A 24 9.64 -12.67 14.74
N ASP A 25 8.38 -12.48 14.33
CA ASP A 25 7.27 -11.98 15.15
C ASP A 25 7.59 -10.68 15.92
N ASP A 26 8.39 -9.80 15.31
CA ASP A 26 8.70 -8.49 15.87
C ASP A 26 7.52 -7.54 15.63
N LYS A 27 6.72 -7.35 16.66
CA LYS A 27 5.52 -6.51 16.59
C LYS A 27 5.83 -5.05 16.32
N GLU A 28 6.82 -4.48 17.00
CA GLU A 28 7.12 -3.04 16.88
C GLU A 28 7.62 -2.72 15.47
N LEU A 29 8.50 -3.56 14.94
CA LEU A 29 8.98 -3.39 13.57
C LEU A 29 7.85 -3.61 12.55
N LYS A 30 7.01 -4.65 12.72
CA LYS A 30 5.84 -4.86 11.84
C LYS A 30 4.92 -3.65 11.83
N ASP A 31 4.60 -3.08 12.99
CA ASP A 31 3.67 -1.95 13.10
C ASP A 31 4.22 -0.70 12.38
N VAL A 32 5.51 -0.40 12.54
CA VAL A 32 6.18 0.71 11.83
C VAL A 32 6.15 0.50 10.31
N MET A 33 6.41 -0.72 9.84
CA MET A 33 6.43 -1.04 8.41
C MET A 33 5.03 -1.01 7.79
N ILE A 34 4.01 -1.49 8.51
CA ILE A 34 2.60 -1.40 8.10
C ILE A 34 2.17 0.06 7.99
N GLN A 35 2.55 0.89 8.95
CA GLN A 35 2.25 2.32 8.93
C GLN A 35 2.86 3.01 7.71
N GLU A 36 4.13 2.73 7.37
CA GLU A 36 4.77 3.27 6.17
C GLU A 36 4.06 2.82 4.88
N VAL A 37 3.65 1.55 4.78
CA VAL A 37 2.84 1.07 3.64
C VAL A 37 1.50 1.80 3.57
N ALA A 38 0.81 1.98 4.70
CA ALA A 38 -0.47 2.67 4.78
C ALA A 38 -0.34 4.15 4.35
N GLU A 39 0.74 4.81 4.74
CA GLU A 39 1.03 6.20 4.32
C GLU A 39 1.28 6.31 2.81
N ARG A 40 1.86 5.28 2.18
CA ARG A 40 2.04 5.23 0.72
C ARG A 40 0.75 4.96 -0.06
N ILE A 41 -0.29 4.42 0.59
CA ILE A 41 -1.59 4.09 0.01
C ILE A 41 -2.61 5.22 0.21
N THR A 42 -2.58 5.86 1.37
CA THR A 42 -3.56 6.88 1.77
C THR A 42 -3.57 8.05 0.79
N GLY A 43 -4.77 8.46 0.37
CA GLY A 43 -4.94 9.59 -0.56
C GLY A 43 -4.67 9.29 -2.05
N LYS A 44 -4.16 8.11 -2.40
CA LYS A 44 -3.99 7.70 -3.82
C LYS A 44 -5.27 7.11 -4.40
N THR A 45 -5.48 7.27 -5.70
CA THR A 45 -6.52 6.56 -6.46
C THR A 45 -6.16 5.07 -6.62
N PRO A 46 -7.11 4.17 -6.95
CA PRO A 46 -6.81 2.77 -7.22
C PRO A 46 -5.75 2.58 -8.31
N LYS A 47 -5.77 3.43 -9.34
CA LYS A 47 -4.80 3.38 -10.44
C LYS A 47 -3.39 3.71 -9.94
N GLU A 48 -3.23 4.80 -9.20
CA GLU A 48 -1.94 5.19 -8.63
C GLU A 48 -1.41 4.16 -7.62
N LYS A 49 -2.30 3.56 -6.81
CA LYS A 49 -1.92 2.43 -5.92
C LYS A 49 -1.38 1.26 -6.73
N ARG A 50 -2.07 0.88 -7.81
CA ARG A 50 -1.63 -0.22 -8.69
C ARG A 50 -0.28 0.09 -9.34
N GLU A 51 -0.07 1.31 -9.82
CA GLU A 51 1.21 1.74 -10.41
C GLU A 51 2.35 1.72 -9.38
N GLU A 52 2.12 2.29 -8.19
CA GLU A 52 3.10 2.32 -7.08
C GLU A 52 3.58 0.91 -6.69
N PHE A 53 2.64 -0.01 -6.52
CA PHE A 53 2.91 -1.37 -6.06
C PHE A 53 3.10 -2.37 -7.20
N ARG A 54 3.11 -1.90 -8.46
CA ARG A 54 3.26 -2.71 -9.67
C ARG A 54 2.25 -3.87 -9.74
N ILE A 55 1.02 -3.59 -9.33
CA ILE A 55 -0.10 -4.54 -9.32
C ILE A 55 -0.82 -4.47 -10.67
N VAL A 56 -0.90 -5.60 -11.36
CA VAL A 56 -1.70 -5.74 -12.58
C VAL A 56 -3.15 -5.99 -12.18
N SER A 57 -4.09 -5.22 -12.75
CA SER A 57 -5.51 -5.45 -12.55
C SER A 57 -5.95 -6.73 -13.24
N ASP A 58 -6.67 -7.59 -12.53
CA ASP A 58 -7.30 -8.81 -13.03
C ASP A 58 -8.79 -8.62 -13.40
N TYR A 59 -9.37 -7.45 -13.07
CA TYR A 59 -10.73 -7.10 -13.46
C TYR A 59 -10.90 -6.95 -14.97
N THR A 60 -12.02 -7.45 -15.48
CA THR A 60 -12.56 -7.01 -16.78
C THR A 60 -13.10 -5.58 -16.65
N PRO A 61 -13.20 -4.79 -17.74
CA PRO A 61 -13.75 -3.43 -17.67
C PRO A 61 -15.13 -3.36 -17.01
N LYS A 62 -16.01 -4.32 -17.31
CA LYS A 62 -17.34 -4.42 -16.69
C LYS A 62 -17.26 -4.74 -15.19
N GLY A 63 -16.38 -5.67 -14.81
CA GLY A 63 -16.18 -6.02 -13.40
C GLY A 63 -15.61 -4.85 -12.59
N GLU A 64 -14.68 -4.08 -13.17
CA GLU A 64 -14.12 -2.90 -12.50
C GLU A 64 -15.17 -1.79 -12.32
N GLU A 65 -16.06 -1.59 -13.30
CA GLU A 65 -17.16 -0.64 -13.19
C GLU A 65 -18.16 -1.03 -12.10
N GLU A 66 -18.50 -2.32 -12.01
CA GLU A 66 -19.39 -2.84 -10.97
C GLU A 66 -18.78 -2.68 -9.57
N VAL A 67 -17.50 -3.03 -9.40
CA VAL A 67 -16.78 -2.83 -8.14
C VAL A 67 -16.69 -1.35 -7.77
N ARG A 68 -16.47 -0.45 -8.74
CA ARG A 68 -16.44 1.00 -8.49
C ARG A 68 -17.82 1.53 -8.08
N ARG A 69 -18.90 1.01 -8.68
CA ARG A 69 -20.29 1.35 -8.32
C ARG A 69 -20.65 0.88 -6.91
N GLU A 70 -20.30 -0.36 -6.56
CA GLU A 70 -20.56 -0.94 -5.24
C GLU A 70 -19.76 -0.24 -4.13
N ASN A 71 -18.53 0.18 -4.45
CA ASN A 71 -17.64 0.85 -3.50
C ASN A 71 -17.62 2.38 -3.67
N ALA A 72 -18.68 2.97 -4.21
CA ALA A 72 -18.76 4.41 -4.45
C ALA A 72 -18.47 5.25 -3.19
N TRP A 73 -18.87 4.75 -2.01
CA TRP A 73 -18.60 5.35 -0.69
C TRP A 73 -17.12 5.53 -0.36
N GLY A 74 -16.23 4.74 -0.97
CA GLY A 74 -14.77 4.84 -0.76
C GLY A 74 -14.06 5.79 -1.74
N PHE A 75 -14.82 6.46 -2.61
CA PHE A 75 -14.32 7.38 -3.64
C PHE A 75 -14.85 8.82 -3.49
N GLU A 76 -15.65 9.10 -2.45
CA GLU A 76 -16.04 10.45 -2.01
C GLU A 76 -14.94 11.11 -1.16
#